data_AF-S6GSN8-F1
#
_entry.id   AF-S6GSN8-F1
#
_cell.length_a   1.000
_cell.length_b   1.000
_cell.length_c   1.000
_cell.angle_alpha   90.00
_cell.angle_beta   90.00
_cell.angle_gamma   90.00
#
_symmetry.space_group_name_H-M   'P 1'
#
loop_
_entity.id
_entity.type
_entity.pdbx_description
1 polymer ?
#
loop_
_entity_poly.entity_id
_entity_poly.type
_entity_poly.pdbx_seq_one_letter_code
_entity_poly.pdbx_strand_id
1 'polypeptide(L)' 'MMPHPERVFRAVQNSWAPDEWQEDGAWMRLFRNARVWLG' A
#
# COMPACT_ATOMS: atom_id res chain seq x y z
N MET A 1 -0.45 14.41 2.35
CA MET A 1 -0.97 14.17 0.98
C MET A 1 -2.48 13.96 1.07
N MET A 2 -3.25 14.37 0.07
CA MET A 2 -4.72 14.26 0.10
C MET A 2 -5.29 12.83 -0.10
N PRO A 3 -4.54 11.81 -0.57
CA PRO A 3 -4.90 10.40 -0.34
C PRO A 3 -4.50 9.94 1.08
N HIS A 4 -5.16 8.88 1.58
CA HIS A 4 -4.83 8.19 2.83
C HIS A 4 -4.16 6.83 2.55
N PRO A 5 -2.88 6.79 2.12
CA PRO A 5 -2.19 5.55 1.76
C PRO A 5 -2.14 4.53 2.91
N GLU A 6 -2.17 5.01 4.16
CA GLU A 6 -2.19 4.20 5.37
C GLU A 6 -3.51 3.45 5.59
N ARG A 7 -4.60 3.85 4.93
CA ARG A 7 -5.89 3.14 5.00
C ARG A 7 -6.01 2.03 3.96
N VAL A 8 -5.19 2.05 2.91
CA VAL A 8 -5.30 1.17 1.73
C VAL A 8 -3.95 0.54 1.36
N PHE A 9 -3.13 0.28 2.37
CA PHE A 9 -1.81 -0.35 2.19
C PHE A 9 -1.94 -1.87 1.99
N ARG A 10 -3.02 -2.51 2.45
CA ARG A 10 -3.34 -3.92 2.16
C ARG A 10 -4.34 -4.04 1.02
N ALA A 11 -4.24 -5.09 0.20
CA ALA A 11 -5.13 -5.31 -0.93
C ALA A 11 -6.61 -5.34 -0.51
N VAL A 12 -6.93 -6.09 0.56
CA VAL A 12 -8.30 -6.25 1.12
C VAL A 12 -8.97 -4.95 1.59
N GLN A 13 -8.21 -3.88 1.79
CA GLN A 13 -8.75 -2.59 2.24
C GLN A 13 -9.21 -1.69 1.08
N ASN A 14 -8.95 -2.07 -0.18
CA ASN A 14 -9.39 -1.31 -1.33
C ASN A 14 -10.84 -1.67 -1.68
N SER A 15 -11.65 -0.67 -2.05
CA SER A 15 -13.04 -0.90 -2.49
C SER A 15 -13.14 -1.73 -3.76
N TRP A 16 -12.06 -1.72 -4.54
CA TRP A 16 -11.83 -2.58 -5.69
C TRP A 16 -10.33 -2.87 -5.80
N ALA A 17 -9.95 -4.09 -6.13
CA ALA A 17 -8.57 -4.49 -6.41
C ALA A 17 -8.55 -5.58 -7.50
N PRO A 18 -7.46 -5.67 -8.30
CA PRO A 18 -7.24 -6.81 -9.19
C PRO A 18 -7.11 -8.14 -8.45
N ASP A 19 -7.60 -9.24 -9.03
CA ASP A 19 -7.60 -10.57 -8.40
C ASP A 19 -6.18 -11.14 -8.20
N GLU A 20 -5.20 -10.67 -8.97
CA GLU A 20 -3.80 -11.08 -8.84
C GLU A 20 -3.10 -10.48 -7.61
N TRP A 21 -3.67 -9.44 -6.99
CA TRP A 21 -3.12 -8.87 -5.77
C TRP A 21 -3.25 -9.84 -4.61
N GLN A 22 -2.16 -10.00 -3.87
CA GLN A 22 -2.10 -10.86 -2.69
C GLN A 22 -2.37 -10.04 -1.43
N GLU A 23 -1.39 -9.89 -0.54
CA GLU A 23 -1.56 -9.15 0.71
C GLU A 23 -1.36 -7.63 0.53
N ASP A 24 -0.38 -7.23 -0.27
CA ASP A 24 0.04 -5.84 -0.40
C ASP A 24 -0.81 -5.09 -1.41
N GLY A 25 -1.34 -3.93 -1.01
CA GLY A 25 -1.91 -2.94 -1.92
C GLY A 25 -0.83 -2.02 -2.51
N ALA A 26 -1.18 -1.29 -3.57
CA ALA A 26 -0.25 -0.41 -4.28
C ALA A 26 0.51 0.59 -3.36
N TRP A 27 -0.13 1.04 -2.28
CA TRP A 27 0.46 2.02 -1.36
C TRP A 27 1.52 1.46 -0.41
N MET A 28 1.63 0.13 -0.25
CA MET A 28 2.65 -0.50 0.59
C MET A 28 4.08 -0.07 0.18
N ARG A 29 4.30 0.19 -1.11
CA ARG A 29 5.61 0.60 -1.62
C ARG A 29 6.10 1.92 -1.04
N LEU A 30 5.20 2.86 -0.74
CA LEU A 30 5.53 4.15 -0.13
C LEU A 30 6.25 3.94 1.21
N PHE A 31 5.68 3.10 2.08
CA PHE A 31 6.20 2.82 3.42
C PHE A 31 7.48 1.98 3.37
N ARG A 32 7.56 1.00 2.45
CA ARG A 32 8.79 0.23 2.23
C ARG A 32 9.96 1.11 1.76
N ASN A 33 9.71 2.07 0.87
CA ASN A 33 10.74 3.02 0.44
C ASN A 33 11.25 3.88 1.61
N ALA A 34 10.35 4.33 2.49
CA ALA A 34 10.76 5.08 3.69
C ALA A 34 11.65 4.23 4.61
N ARG A 35 11.32 2.96 4.84
CA ARG A 35 12.17 2.04 5.62
C ARG A 35 13.53 1.80 4.96
N VAL A 36 13.59 1.65 3.63
CA VAL A 36 14.86 1.51 2.91
C VAL A 36 15.72 2.76 3.03
N TRP A 37 15.12 3.95 2.96
CA TRP A 37 15.84 5.22 3.05
C TRP A 37 16.51 5.43 4.42
N LEU A 38 15.90 4.94 5.50
CA LEU A 38 16.44 5.08 6.85
C LEU A 38 17.61 4.12 7.18
N GLY A 39 17.81 3.05 6.40
CA GLY A 39 18.66 1.90 6.81
C GLY A 39 17.95 0.98 7.80
#